data_AF-A0A2T7TUQ6-F1
#
_entry.id   AF-A0A2T7TUQ6-F1
#
_cell.length_a   1.000
_cell.length_b   1.000
_cell.length_c   1.000
_cell.angle_alpha   90.00
_cell.angle_beta   90.00
_cell.angle_gamma   90.00
#
_symmetry.space_group_name_H-M   'P 1'
#
loop_
_entity.id
_entity.type
_entity.pdbx_description
1 polymer ?
#
loop_
_entity_poly.entity_id
_entity_poly.type
_entity_poly.pdbx_seq_one_letter_code
_entity_poly.pdbx_strand_id
1 'polypeptide(L)' 'MTAWQHRERGPITEEKLLRAVNILADIVEQHGPAHRPLYQDVKRELAEFRRRQQESNAAAEPAFATQIGRVA' A
#
# COMPACT_ATOMS: atom_id res chain seq x y z
N MET A 1 -16.22 -14.15 -23.71
CA MET A 1 -15.88 -12.78 -23.29
C MET A 1 -15.67 -12.81 -21.79
N THR A 2 -14.42 -12.84 -21.35
CA THR A 2 -14.05 -13.00 -19.94
C THR A 2 -14.61 -11.81 -19.15
N ALA A 3 -15.48 -12.11 -18.18
CA ALA A 3 -16.02 -11.13 -17.27
C ALA A 3 -14.87 -10.52 -16.46
N TRP A 4 -14.43 -9.33 -16.84
CA TRP A 4 -13.60 -8.48 -16.00
C TRP A 4 -14.48 -8.05 -14.84
N GLN A 5 -14.46 -8.90 -13.82
CA GLN A 5 -15.22 -8.82 -12.58
C GLN A 5 -15.24 -7.37 -12.10
N HIS A 6 -16.46 -6.89 -11.90
CA HIS A 6 -16.88 -5.69 -11.19
C HIS A 6 -15.73 -5.14 -10.32
N ARG A 7 -14.96 -4.21 -10.88
CA ARG A 7 -13.80 -3.64 -10.20
C ARG A 7 -14.37 -2.75 -9.11
N GLU A 8 -14.53 -3.30 -7.91
CA GLU A 8 -14.91 -2.54 -6.73
C GLU A 8 -13.92 -1.38 -6.59
N ARG A 9 -14.35 -0.19 -7.03
CA ARG A 9 -13.65 1.09 -6.82
C ARG A 9 -13.74 1.48 -5.34
N GLY A 10 -13.57 0.52 -4.45
CA GLY A 10 -13.25 0.77 -3.05
C GLY A 10 -11.88 1.43 -2.94
N PRO A 11 -11.60 2.08 -1.81
CA PRO A 11 -10.35 2.80 -1.56
C PRO A 11 -9.13 1.91 -1.86
N ILE A 12 -8.04 2.54 -2.31
CA ILE A 12 -6.77 1.83 -2.53
C ILE A 12 -6.23 1.43 -1.15
N THR A 13 -6.26 0.13 -0.87
CA THR A 13 -5.70 -0.46 0.35
C THR A 13 -4.34 -1.08 0.07
N GLU A 14 -3.52 -1.23 1.11
CA GLU A 14 -2.23 -1.92 1.01
C GLU A 14 -2.38 -3.32 0.39
N GLU A 15 -3.43 -4.05 0.77
CA GLU A 15 -3.68 -5.41 0.28
C GLU A 15 -3.93 -5.44 -1.24
N LYS A 16 -4.62 -4.43 -1.78
CA LYS A 16 -4.83 -4.28 -3.23
C LYS A 16 -3.52 -3.99 -3.96
N LEU A 17 -2.67 -3.14 -3.39
CA LEU A 17 -1.35 -2.83 -3.96
C LEU A 17 -0.44 -4.06 -3.93
N LEU A 18 -0.41 -4.80 -2.82
CA LEU A 18 0.33 -6.07 -2.70
C LEU A 18 -0.12 -7.09 -3.74
N ARG A 19 -1.44 -7.25 -3.92
CA ARG A 19 -1.98 -8.15 -4.94
C ARG A 19 -1.58 -7.71 -6.35
N ALA A 20 -1.62 -6.40 -6.64
CA ALA A 20 -1.19 -5.86 -7.94
C ALA A 20 0.31 -6.09 -8.20
N VAL A 21 1.17 -5.89 -7.20
CA VAL A 21 2.62 -6.20 -7.29
C VAL A 21 2.83 -7.67 -7.59
N ASN A 22 2.11 -8.58 -6.93
CA ASN A 22 2.28 -10.02 -7.11
C ASN A 22 1.88 -10.47 -8.52
N ILE A 23 0.75 -9.97 -9.03
CA ILE A 23 0.30 -10.24 -10.41
C ILE A 23 1.31 -9.67 -11.41
N LEU A 24 1.83 -8.47 -11.18
CA LEU A 24 2.83 -7.88 -12.06
C LEU A 24 4.17 -8.63 -12.03
N ALA A 25 4.57 -9.21 -10.90
CA ALA A 25 5.76 -10.05 -10.83
C ALA A 25 5.61 -11.28 -11.73
N ASP A 26 4.47 -11.97 -11.62
CA ASP A 26 4.13 -13.14 -12.43
C ASP A 26 4.09 -12.81 -13.93
N ILE A 27 3.53 -11.65 -14.30
CA ILE A 27 3.53 -11.16 -15.69
C ILE A 27 4.94 -10.82 -16.17
N VAL A 28 5.78 -10.18 -15.36
CA VAL A 28 7.17 -9.87 -15.73
C VAL A 28 7.97 -11.16 -15.94
N GLU A 29 7.74 -12.18 -15.13
CA GLU A 29 8.37 -13.50 -15.28
C GLU A 29 7.91 -14.23 -16.54
N GLN A 30 6.61 -14.21 -16.85
CA GLN A 30 6.05 -14.94 -18.00
C GLN A 30 6.18 -14.21 -19.34
N HIS A 31 6.00 -12.88 -19.38
CA HIS A 31 5.96 -12.07 -20.61
C HIS A 31 7.21 -11.21 -20.82
N GLY A 32 8.15 -11.22 -19.87
CA GLY A 32 9.47 -10.62 -20.02
C GLY A 32 9.57 -9.17 -19.57
N PRO A 33 10.76 -8.55 -19.78
CA PRO A 33 11.16 -7.32 -19.10
C PRO A 33 10.39 -6.06 -19.51
N ALA A 34 9.56 -6.11 -20.54
CA ALA A 34 8.73 -5.00 -21.00
C ALA A 34 7.77 -4.47 -19.90
N HIS A 35 7.42 -5.32 -18.93
CA HIS A 35 6.52 -4.96 -17.82
C HIS A 35 7.27 -4.48 -16.57
N ARG A 36 8.61 -4.46 -16.57
CA ARG A 36 9.43 -3.97 -15.44
C ARG A 36 9.14 -2.52 -15.03
N PRO A 37 8.91 -1.56 -15.95
CA PRO A 37 8.62 -0.17 -15.56
C PRO A 37 7.36 -0.11 -14.71
N LEU A 38 6.29 -0.79 -15.15
CA LEU A 38 5.02 -0.85 -14.44
C LEU A 38 5.15 -1.54 -13.08
N TYR A 39 5.94 -2.62 -12.99
CA TYR A 39 6.24 -3.29 -11.72
C TYR A 39 6.97 -2.38 -10.72
N GLN A 40 7.94 -1.60 -11.20
CA GLN A 40 8.68 -0.61 -10.39
C GLN A 40 7.75 0.50 -9.89
N ASP A 41 6.87 1.00 -10.74
CA ASP A 41 5.86 2.01 -10.39
C ASP A 41 4.96 1.54 -9.24
N VAL A 42 4.38 0.33 -9.35
CA VAL A 42 3.48 -0.19 -8.31
C VAL A 42 4.23 -0.48 -7.01
N LYS A 43 5.49 -0.93 -7.07
CA LYS A 43 6.33 -1.06 -5.87
C LYS A 43 6.59 0.27 -5.18
N ARG A 44 6.83 1.33 -5.94
CA ARG A 44 7.00 2.68 -5.39
C ARG A 44 5.72 3.15 -4.72
N GLU A 45 4.57 2.95 -5.34
CA GLU A 45 3.27 3.34 -4.78
C GLU A 45 2.99 2.59 -3.46
N LEU A 46 3.33 1.29 -3.38
CA LEU A 46 3.23 0.51 -2.14
C LEU A 46 4.16 1.06 -1.04
N ALA A 47 5.40 1.43 -1.39
CA ALA A 47 6.34 2.00 -0.44
C ALA A 47 5.86 3.36 0.09
N GLU A 48 5.32 4.22 -0.79
CA GLU A 48 4.73 5.49 -0.39
C GLU A 48 3.47 5.33 0.46
N PHE A 49 2.65 4.32 0.17
CA PHE A 49 1.47 4.00 0.98
C PHE A 49 1.87 3.60 2.40
N ARG A 50 2.88 2.74 2.54
CA ARG A 50 3.45 2.35 3.84
C ARG A 50 4.05 3.51 4.59
N ARG A 51 4.79 4.39 3.90
CA ARG A 51 5.35 5.59 4.51
C ARG A 51 4.25 6.50 5.04
N ARG A 52 3.21 6.78 4.24
CA ARG A 52 2.06 7.57 4.66
C ARG A 52 1.31 6.95 5.83
N GLN A 53 1.14 5.63 5.86
CA GLN A 53 0.56 4.94 7.01
C GLN A 53 1.43 5.10 8.27
N GLN A 54 2.75 4.95 8.17
CA GLN A 54 3.67 5.15 9.29
C GLN A 54 3.65 6.60 9.78
N GLU A 55 3.64 7.58 8.88
CA GLU A 55 3.53 9.01 9.21
C GLU A 55 2.20 9.31 9.91
N SER A 56 1.10 8.73 9.41
CA SER A 56 -0.23 8.86 10.04
C SER A 56 -0.32 8.18 11.40
N ASN A 57 0.39 7.06 11.60
CA ASN A 57 0.41 6.33 12.87
C ASN A 57 1.35 7.02 13.89
N ALA A 58 2.49 7.55 13.44
CA ALA A 58 3.41 8.33 14.27
C ALA A 58 2.82 9.67 14.72
N ALA A 59 1.96 10.29 13.88
CA ALA A 59 1.21 11.49 14.27
C ALA A 59 0.10 11.20 15.30
N ALA A 60 -0.33 9.95 15.46
CA ALA A 60 -1.30 9.55 16.47
C ALA A 60 -0.67 9.28 17.86
N GLU A 61 0.66 9.12 17.95
CA GLU A 61 1.39 8.81 19.20
C GLU A 61 2.19 9.99 19.78
N PRO A 62 1.57 11.15 20.06
CA PRO A 62 2.01 11.90 21.25
C PRO A 62 0.90 12.32 22.21
N ALA A 63 -0.37 11.94 22.00
CA ALA A 63 -1.48 12.45 22.82
C ALA A 63 -1.71 11.72 24.16
N PHE A 64 -1.20 10.50 24.35
CA PHE A 64 -1.50 9.69 25.55
C PHE A 64 -0.45 9.75 26.67
N ALA A 65 0.72 10.37 26.45
CA ALA A 65 1.84 10.32 27.40
C ALA A 65 1.90 11.48 28.41
N THR A 66 1.02 12.49 28.33
CA THR A 66 1.16 13.71 29.17
C THR A 66 0.07 13.88 30.24
N GLN A 67 -0.89 12.95 30.36
CA GLN A 67 -2.01 13.09 31.31
C GLN A 67 -1.98 12.11 32.50
N ILE A 68 -0.78 11.71 32.94
CA ILE A 68 -0.60 11.04 34.23
C ILE A 68 0.47 11.83 35.00
N GLY A 69 0.07 12.84 35.76
CA GLY A 69 1.01 13.55 36.62
C GLY A 69 0.62 14.97 37.06
N ARG A 70 -0.56 15.15 37.67
CA ARG A 70 -0.83 16.32 38.52
C ARG A 70 -1.99 16.01 39.46
N VAL A 71 -1.96 16.15 40.79
CA VAL A 71 -0.98 16.30 41.88
C VAL A 71 -1.80 16.00 43.14
N ALA A 72 -1.14 15.52 44.19
CA ALA A 72 -1.69 15.26 45.52
C ALA A 72 -2.28 16.50 46.20
#